data_AF-A0A086AJ53-F1
#
_entry.id   AF-A0A086AJ53-F1
#
_cell.length_a   1.000
_cell.length_b   1.000
_cell.length_c   1.000
_cell.angle_alpha   90.00
_cell.angle_beta   90.00
_cell.angle_gamma   90.00
#
_symmetry.space_group_name_H-M   'P 1'
#
loop_
_entity.id
_entity.type
_entity.pdbx_description
1 polymer ?
#
loop_
_entity_poly.entity_id
_entity_poly.type
_entity_poly.pdbx_seq_one_letter_code
_entity_poly.pdbx_strand_id
1 'polypeptide(L)'
;MKKIQVGFLVSYDYSYLKTALPQVYKESDSIFLAIDKERKTWKGESFIIEDEFFQWIKSVDVDSKIQIIEENFYCPELSSMECEVRERKILSEKMGIGNWLIQLDCDEYFLEFKKFIAFLRTKDHFLDNPKKNQIQISPYLVNLYKRVDTGMLYVEKTSKVIVATNYPSYKIGRRTRKRVIYYKGLVLHECISRSKEELEMKFSNWGHDFEINKKALIEKWESVNEHNYKTIFDFYYLEPERWKRLAFVKGSTFEEIKENLDLEKIMPSSFFIWKKNFGQWFKDFFV
;
A
#
# COMPACT_ATOMS: atom_id res chain seq x y z
N MET A 1 -0.09 -4.68 26.60
CA MET A 1 0.40 -3.47 25.92
C MET A 1 -0.20 -3.43 24.52
N LYS A 2 -0.74 -2.28 24.08
CA LYS A 2 -1.31 -2.10 22.73
C LYS A 2 -0.18 -2.15 21.70
N LYS A 3 -0.12 -3.16 20.83
CA LYS A 3 1.00 -3.37 19.90
C LYS A 3 0.83 -2.66 18.55
N ILE A 4 1.94 -2.42 17.85
CA ILE A 4 2.01 -2.10 16.42
C ILE A 4 2.23 -3.40 15.65
N GLN A 5 1.19 -3.85 14.97
CA GLN A 5 1.25 -5.05 14.15
C GLN A 5 1.25 -4.62 12.68
N VAL A 6 2.24 -5.08 11.92
CA VAL A 6 2.34 -4.79 10.48
C VAL A 6 2.14 -6.06 9.68
N GLY A 7 1.23 -6.04 8.73
CA GLY A 7 0.96 -7.12 7.80
C GLY A 7 1.34 -6.74 6.38
N PHE A 8 2.02 -7.65 5.68
CA PHE A 8 2.24 -7.56 4.24
C PHE A 8 1.51 -8.71 3.54
N LEU A 9 0.89 -8.40 2.40
CA LEU A 9 0.40 -9.43 1.48
C LEU A 9 1.53 -9.72 0.50
N VAL A 10 1.94 -10.98 0.41
CA VAL A 10 3.12 -11.40 -0.36
C VAL A 10 2.65 -12.31 -1.50
N SER A 11 2.84 -11.83 -2.72
CA SER A 11 2.50 -12.56 -3.95
C SER A 11 3.66 -12.50 -4.95
N TYR A 12 3.37 -12.52 -6.26
CA TYR A 12 4.35 -12.49 -7.35
C TYR A 12 5.31 -11.28 -7.32
N ASP A 13 5.00 -10.23 -6.55
CA ASP A 13 5.80 -9.02 -6.42
C ASP A 13 6.53 -8.92 -5.06
N TYR A 14 6.77 -10.08 -4.43
CA TYR A 14 7.49 -10.23 -3.15
C TYR A 14 8.87 -9.58 -3.12
N SER A 15 9.52 -9.37 -4.28
CA SER A 15 10.84 -8.76 -4.38
C SER A 15 10.86 -7.32 -3.83
N TYR A 16 9.77 -6.57 -4.00
CA TYR A 16 9.65 -5.20 -3.47
C TYR A 16 9.64 -5.14 -1.94
N LEU A 17 9.31 -6.25 -1.28
CA LEU A 17 9.36 -6.34 0.18
C LEU A 17 10.77 -6.06 0.71
N LYS A 18 11.82 -6.32 -0.10
CA LYS A 18 13.21 -5.98 0.23
C LYS A 18 13.43 -4.49 0.48
N THR A 19 12.61 -3.64 -0.12
CA THR A 19 12.60 -2.19 0.12
C THR A 19 11.58 -1.80 1.18
N ALA A 20 10.39 -2.40 1.17
CA ALA A 20 9.29 -2.02 2.08
C ALA A 20 9.53 -2.40 3.55
N LEU A 21 9.98 -3.64 3.79
CA LEU A 21 10.12 -4.20 5.14
C LEU A 21 11.11 -3.42 6.02
N PRO A 22 12.30 -3.03 5.54
CA PRO A 22 13.23 -2.22 6.35
C PRO A 22 12.63 -0.90 6.85
N GLN A 23 11.70 -0.29 6.11
CA GLN A 23 11.10 1.00 6.49
C GLN A 23 10.20 0.90 7.72
N VAL A 24 9.69 -0.29 8.02
CA VAL A 24 8.75 -0.52 9.11
C VAL A 24 9.32 -1.37 10.25
N TYR A 25 10.40 -2.12 9.98
CA TYR A 25 10.92 -3.16 10.88
C TYR A 25 11.17 -2.67 12.31
N LYS A 26 11.91 -1.56 12.43
CA LYS A 26 12.37 -1.03 13.73
C LYS A 26 11.22 -0.67 14.67
N GLU A 27 10.16 -0.07 14.14
CA GLU A 27 9.06 0.49 14.93
C GLU A 27 7.87 -0.49 15.06
N SER A 28 7.98 -1.69 14.49
CA SER A 28 6.96 -2.74 14.57
C SER A 28 7.22 -3.64 15.79
N ASP A 29 6.15 -4.00 16.51
CA ASP A 29 6.22 -4.99 17.58
C ASP A 29 6.21 -6.42 17.01
N SER A 30 5.45 -6.67 15.93
CA SER A 30 5.53 -7.90 15.13
C SER A 30 5.12 -7.63 13.69
N ILE A 31 5.61 -8.47 12.78
CA ILE A 31 5.38 -8.38 11.35
C ILE A 31 4.83 -9.71 10.85
N PHE A 32 3.80 -9.66 10.03
CA PHE A 32 3.13 -10.84 9.49
C PHE A 32 3.21 -10.80 7.97
N LEU A 33 3.72 -11.87 7.36
CA LEU A 33 3.80 -12.04 5.92
C LEU A 33 2.76 -13.06 5.52
N ALA A 34 1.67 -12.62 4.89
CA ALA A 34 0.65 -13.52 4.35
C ALA A 34 1.13 -14.05 3.00
N ILE A 35 1.23 -15.37 2.87
CA ILE A 35 1.56 -16.06 1.62
C ILE A 35 0.49 -17.12 1.38
N ASP A 36 -0.07 -17.18 0.17
CA ASP A 36 -0.98 -18.27 -0.18
C ASP A 36 -0.23 -19.61 -0.13
N LYS A 37 -0.81 -20.59 0.56
CA LYS A 37 -0.20 -21.90 0.82
C LYS A 37 0.13 -22.67 -0.47
N GLU A 38 -0.66 -22.48 -1.52
CA GLU A 38 -0.45 -23.09 -2.84
C GLU A 38 0.22 -22.15 -3.84
N ARG A 39 0.72 -20.99 -3.36
CA ARG A 39 1.34 -19.93 -4.17
C ARG A 39 0.43 -19.49 -5.31
N LYS A 40 -0.84 -19.26 -4.97
CA LYS A 40 -1.85 -18.73 -5.89
C LYS A 40 -2.02 -17.22 -5.73
N THR A 41 -2.11 -16.51 -6.84
CA THR A 41 -2.60 -15.13 -6.85
C THR A 41 -4.10 -15.12 -6.54
N TRP A 42 -4.68 -13.94 -6.29
CA TRP A 42 -6.15 -13.81 -6.12
C TRP A 42 -6.96 -14.17 -7.35
N LYS A 43 -6.31 -14.44 -8.49
CA LYS A 43 -6.93 -14.93 -9.72
C LYS A 43 -6.71 -16.43 -9.95
N GLY A 44 -5.90 -17.09 -9.11
CA GLY A 44 -5.61 -18.52 -9.21
C GLY A 44 -4.39 -18.87 -10.06
N GLU A 45 -3.68 -17.85 -10.56
CA GLU A 45 -2.40 -18.03 -11.25
C GLU A 45 -1.35 -18.50 -10.24
N SER A 46 -0.50 -19.45 -10.65
CA SER A 46 0.62 -19.88 -9.82
C SER A 46 1.79 -18.92 -9.95
N PHE A 47 2.48 -18.69 -8.85
CA PHE A 47 3.76 -17.97 -8.83
C PHE A 47 4.79 -18.75 -8.00
N ILE A 48 6.06 -18.39 -8.14
CA ILE A 48 7.17 -18.99 -7.42
C ILE A 48 7.78 -17.93 -6.52
N ILE A 49 8.18 -18.34 -5.31
CA ILE A 49 9.03 -17.53 -4.42
C ILE A 49 10.32 -18.30 -4.27
N GLU A 50 11.42 -17.70 -4.74
CA GLU A 50 12.75 -18.31 -4.65
C GLU A 50 13.20 -18.50 -3.19
N ASP A 51 13.94 -19.57 -2.90
CA ASP A 51 14.40 -19.91 -1.55
C ASP A 51 15.27 -18.81 -0.92
N GLU A 52 16.02 -18.07 -1.75
CA GLU A 52 16.82 -16.92 -1.35
C GLU A 52 15.98 -15.83 -0.68
N PHE A 53 14.69 -15.72 -1.00
CA PHE A 53 13.80 -14.79 -0.32
C PHE A 53 13.62 -15.17 1.15
N PHE A 54 13.39 -16.44 1.46
CA PHE A 54 13.22 -16.91 2.84
C PHE A 54 14.54 -16.87 3.62
N GLN A 55 15.67 -17.12 2.95
CA GLN A 55 16.99 -16.91 3.54
C GLN A 55 17.21 -15.43 3.88
N TRP A 56 16.84 -14.52 2.97
CA TRP A 56 16.88 -13.08 3.21
C TRP A 56 16.00 -12.67 4.39
N ILE A 57 14.75 -13.17 4.48
CA ILE A 57 13.86 -12.92 5.62
C ILE A 57 14.53 -13.29 6.95
N LYS A 58 15.13 -14.49 7.03
CA LYS A 58 15.87 -14.93 8.23
C LYS A 58 17.04 -14.00 8.56
N SER A 59 17.73 -13.47 7.54
CA SER A 59 18.87 -12.57 7.75
C SER A 59 18.49 -11.18 8.26
N VAL A 60 17.31 -10.68 7.89
CA VAL A 60 16.84 -9.35 8.30
C VAL A 60 16.03 -9.39 9.60
N ASP A 61 15.50 -10.56 9.99
CA ASP A 61 14.71 -10.70 11.22
C ASP A 61 15.56 -10.84 12.49
N VAL A 62 16.41 -9.83 12.74
CA VAL A 62 17.36 -9.81 13.86
C VAL A 62 16.70 -9.86 15.24
N ASP A 63 15.47 -9.37 15.36
CA ASP A 63 14.68 -9.31 16.60
C ASP A 63 13.63 -10.43 16.70
N SER A 64 13.58 -11.38 15.75
CA SER A 64 12.56 -12.45 15.71
C SER A 64 11.11 -11.94 15.72
N LYS A 65 10.83 -10.87 14.96
CA LYS A 65 9.53 -10.19 14.86
C LYS A 65 8.67 -10.71 13.70
N ILE A 66 9.26 -11.38 12.71
CA ILE A 66 8.59 -11.76 11.47
C ILE A 66 7.94 -13.14 11.62
N GLN A 67 6.67 -13.20 11.26
CA GLN A 67 5.87 -14.43 11.22
C GLN A 67 5.35 -14.63 9.81
N ILE A 68 5.64 -15.79 9.22
CA ILE A 68 5.07 -16.19 7.94
C ILE A 68 3.76 -16.91 8.20
N ILE A 69 2.69 -16.42 7.59
CA ILE A 69 1.35 -16.97 7.66
C ILE A 69 1.02 -17.60 6.31
N GLU A 70 1.03 -18.93 6.27
CA GLU A 70 0.62 -19.70 5.10
C GLU A 70 -0.79 -20.25 5.31
N GLU A 71 -1.73 -19.80 4.50
CA GLU A 71 -3.12 -20.25 4.52
C GLU A 71 -3.65 -20.34 3.09
N ASN A 72 -4.80 -20.99 2.91
CA ASN A 72 -5.51 -20.94 1.63
C ASN A 72 -6.19 -19.56 1.54
N PHE A 73 -5.60 -18.63 0.78
CA PHE A 73 -6.11 -17.28 0.58
C PHE A 73 -6.93 -17.17 -0.71
N TYR A 74 -6.46 -17.83 -1.78
CA TYR A 74 -7.22 -17.99 -3.01
C TYR A 74 -8.42 -18.93 -2.82
N CYS A 75 -9.56 -18.55 -3.39
CA CYS A 75 -10.79 -19.32 -3.40
C CYS A 75 -11.44 -19.15 -4.78
N PRO A 76 -11.52 -20.21 -5.62
CA PRO A 76 -11.97 -20.09 -7.01
C PRO A 76 -13.44 -19.63 -7.15
N GLU A 77 -14.25 -19.79 -6.11
CA GLU A 77 -15.64 -19.33 -6.06
C GLU A 77 -15.79 -17.83 -5.77
N LEU A 78 -14.69 -17.15 -5.40
CA LEU A 78 -14.67 -15.73 -5.07
C LEU A 78 -14.02 -14.92 -6.19
N SER A 79 -14.46 -13.67 -6.36
CA SER A 79 -13.73 -12.71 -7.18
C SER A 79 -12.34 -12.40 -6.56
N SER A 80 -11.42 -11.88 -7.36
CA SER A 80 -10.09 -11.51 -6.86
C SER A 80 -10.14 -10.44 -5.76
N MET A 81 -11.09 -9.50 -5.83
CA MET A 81 -11.31 -8.51 -4.77
C MET A 81 -11.84 -9.14 -3.48
N GLU A 82 -12.68 -10.17 -3.58
CA GLU A 82 -13.16 -10.92 -2.42
C GLU A 82 -12.06 -11.78 -1.79
N CYS A 83 -11.20 -12.39 -2.62
CA CYS A 83 -9.98 -13.07 -2.15
C CYS A 83 -9.05 -12.10 -1.41
N GLU A 84 -8.80 -10.90 -1.97
CA GLU A 84 -8.01 -9.86 -1.32
C GLU A 84 -8.59 -9.51 0.06
N VAL A 85 -9.89 -9.19 0.13
CA VAL A 85 -10.56 -8.84 1.38
C VAL A 85 -10.48 -9.98 2.40
N ARG A 86 -10.64 -11.22 1.93
CA ARG A 86 -10.54 -12.43 2.76
C ARG A 86 -9.14 -12.59 3.36
N GLU A 87 -8.10 -12.49 2.54
CA GLU A 87 -6.69 -12.55 3.00
C GLU A 87 -6.38 -11.45 4.02
N ARG A 88 -6.72 -10.19 3.69
CA ARG A 88 -6.54 -9.05 4.60
C ARG A 88 -7.22 -9.28 5.94
N LYS A 89 -8.45 -9.82 5.92
CA LYS A 89 -9.21 -10.11 7.14
C LYS A 89 -8.53 -11.18 7.98
N ILE A 90 -8.16 -12.32 7.40
CA ILE A 90 -7.50 -13.43 8.11
C ILE A 90 -6.17 -12.95 8.71
N LEU A 91 -5.36 -12.23 7.93
CA LEU A 91 -4.10 -11.66 8.40
C LEU A 91 -4.32 -10.73 9.61
N SER A 92 -5.27 -9.81 9.51
CA SER A 92 -5.62 -8.89 10.59
C SER A 92 -6.16 -9.58 11.84
N GLU A 93 -6.88 -10.69 11.70
CA GLU A 93 -7.35 -11.50 12.83
C GLU A 93 -6.16 -12.14 13.56
N LYS A 94 -5.16 -12.66 12.83
CA LYS A 94 -3.91 -13.20 13.40
C LYS A 94 -3.03 -12.13 14.06
N MET A 95 -3.03 -10.91 13.52
CA MET A 95 -2.36 -9.76 14.12
C MET A 95 -2.96 -9.38 15.50
N GLY A 96 -4.22 -9.74 15.76
CA GLY A 96 -4.87 -9.64 17.06
C GLY A 96 -5.59 -8.30 17.30
N ILE A 97 -6.92 -8.38 17.40
CA ILE A 97 -7.80 -7.23 17.72
C ILE A 97 -7.45 -6.66 19.10
N GLY A 98 -7.45 -5.32 19.21
CA GLY A 98 -6.95 -4.59 20.38
C GLY A 98 -5.53 -4.04 20.20
N ASN A 99 -4.91 -4.31 19.05
CA ASN A 99 -3.68 -3.68 18.58
C ASN A 99 -3.97 -2.76 17.39
N TRP A 100 -2.97 -1.97 17.00
CA TRP A 100 -2.99 -1.32 15.70
C TRP A 100 -2.68 -2.34 14.62
N LEU A 101 -3.59 -2.46 13.65
CA LEU A 101 -3.47 -3.38 12.52
C LEU A 101 -3.09 -2.55 11.29
N ILE A 102 -1.81 -2.53 10.96
CA ILE A 102 -1.27 -1.85 9.79
C ILE A 102 -1.14 -2.89 8.66
N GLN A 103 -1.67 -2.61 7.48
CA GLN A 103 -1.52 -3.48 6.32
C GLN A 103 -0.98 -2.71 5.12
N LEU A 104 0.04 -3.28 4.49
CA LEU A 104 0.75 -2.75 3.34
C LEU A 104 0.85 -3.82 2.24
N ASP A 105 1.03 -3.38 1.00
CA ASP A 105 1.38 -4.25 -0.11
C ASP A 105 2.92 -4.28 -0.18
N CYS A 106 3.49 -5.31 -0.80
CA CYS A 106 4.95 -5.46 -0.89
C CYS A 106 5.63 -4.26 -1.58
N ASP A 107 4.88 -3.53 -2.41
CA ASP A 107 5.35 -2.39 -3.20
C ASP A 107 4.97 -1.02 -2.62
N GLU A 108 4.59 -0.95 -1.33
CA GLU A 108 4.27 0.27 -0.58
C GLU A 108 5.34 0.61 0.48
N TYR A 109 6.00 1.77 0.35
CA TYR A 109 7.14 2.19 1.17
C TYR A 109 6.82 3.41 2.02
N PHE A 110 6.84 3.25 3.34
CA PHE A 110 6.57 4.34 4.26
C PHE A 110 7.76 5.32 4.35
N LEU A 111 7.55 6.61 4.10
CA LEU A 111 8.65 7.59 4.17
C LEU A 111 9.08 7.90 5.61
N GLU A 112 8.11 8.04 6.51
CA GLU A 112 8.34 8.45 7.90
C GLU A 112 7.56 7.58 8.90
N PHE A 113 7.79 6.26 8.88
CA PHE A 113 7.02 5.30 9.69
C PHE A 113 7.06 5.60 11.19
N LYS A 114 8.20 6.00 11.73
CA LYS A 114 8.34 6.39 13.14
C LYS A 114 7.38 7.51 13.55
N LYS A 115 7.21 8.54 12.71
CA LYS A 115 6.26 9.63 12.97
C LYS A 115 4.82 9.14 12.86
N PHE A 116 4.55 8.19 11.97
CA PHE A 116 3.25 7.55 11.86
C PHE A 116 2.89 6.76 13.13
N ILE A 117 3.83 5.98 13.67
CA ILE A 117 3.62 5.26 14.93
C ILE A 117 3.38 6.23 16.09
N ALA A 118 4.19 7.29 16.21
CA ALA A 118 3.96 8.32 17.22
C ALA A 118 2.54 8.92 17.12
N PHE A 119 2.05 9.16 15.90
CA PHE A 119 0.67 9.60 15.67
C PHE A 119 -0.37 8.55 16.12
N LEU A 120 -0.19 7.26 15.76
CA LEU A 120 -1.08 6.19 16.20
C LEU A 120 -1.17 6.09 17.72
N ARG A 121 -0.05 6.26 18.42
CA ARG A 121 -0.02 6.24 19.89
C ARG A 121 -0.90 7.32 20.51
N THR A 122 -1.04 8.49 19.89
CA THR A 122 -1.99 9.52 20.34
C THR A 122 -3.46 9.10 20.23
N LYS A 123 -3.74 8.01 19.52
CA LYS A 123 -5.05 7.46 19.23
C LYS A 123 -5.30 6.11 19.92
N ASP A 124 -4.42 5.67 20.83
CA ASP A 124 -4.52 4.37 21.49
C ASP A 124 -5.85 4.18 22.25
N HIS A 125 -6.54 5.25 22.66
CA HIS A 125 -7.87 5.16 23.27
C HIS A 125 -8.93 4.50 22.35
N PHE A 126 -8.76 4.52 21.03
CA PHE A 126 -9.64 3.77 20.10
C PHE A 126 -9.43 2.25 20.16
N LEU A 127 -8.33 1.78 20.73
CA LEU A 127 -8.09 0.36 20.96
C LEU A 127 -8.86 -0.16 22.17
N ASP A 128 -9.45 0.73 22.98
CA ASP A 128 -10.37 0.36 24.03
C ASP A 128 -11.77 0.12 23.42
N ASN A 129 -12.21 -1.14 23.45
CA ASN A 129 -13.44 -1.61 22.79
C ASN A 129 -13.47 -1.31 21.27
N PRO A 130 -12.51 -1.85 20.49
CA PRO A 130 -12.30 -1.48 19.09
C PRO A 130 -13.49 -1.81 18.19
N LYS A 131 -14.30 -2.81 18.56
CA LYS A 131 -15.52 -3.18 17.84
C LYS A 131 -16.58 -2.06 17.86
N LYS A 132 -16.68 -1.30 18.96
CA LYS A 132 -17.59 -0.15 19.07
C LYS A 132 -16.97 1.10 18.45
N ASN A 133 -15.66 1.28 18.62
CA ASN A 133 -14.94 2.51 18.24
C ASN A 133 -14.12 2.33 16.95
N GLN A 134 -14.73 1.78 15.90
CA GLN A 134 -13.99 1.41 14.68
C GLN A 134 -13.52 2.64 13.91
N ILE A 135 -12.21 2.70 13.64
CA ILE A 135 -11.59 3.77 12.86
C ILE A 135 -10.58 3.20 11.86
N GLN A 136 -10.27 4.01 10.86
CA GLN A 136 -9.25 3.75 9.86
C GLN A 136 -8.32 4.95 9.77
N ILE A 137 -7.05 4.72 9.52
CA ILE A 137 -6.04 5.77 9.39
C ILE A 137 -5.57 5.87 7.95
N SER A 138 -5.51 7.10 7.46
CA SER A 138 -5.27 7.39 6.06
C SER A 138 -4.12 8.38 5.87
N PRO A 139 -2.92 7.90 5.50
CA PRO A 139 -1.91 8.73 4.86
C PRO A 139 -2.25 8.92 3.38
N TYR A 140 -1.30 9.44 2.62
CA TYR A 140 -1.42 9.62 1.18
C TYR A 140 -0.35 8.85 0.42
N LEU A 141 -0.72 8.33 -0.74
CA LEU A 141 0.19 7.69 -1.69
C LEU A 141 0.79 8.71 -2.63
N VAL A 142 2.08 8.56 -2.86
CA VAL A 142 2.78 9.06 -4.04
C VAL A 142 2.92 7.87 -4.97
N ASN A 143 2.13 7.82 -6.05
CA ASN A 143 2.16 6.71 -6.99
C ASN A 143 3.32 6.91 -7.96
N LEU A 144 4.25 5.97 -8.00
CA LEU A 144 5.35 5.94 -8.95
C LEU A 144 4.82 5.43 -10.29
N TYR A 145 5.30 6.01 -11.37
CA TYR A 145 4.79 5.78 -12.72
C TYR A 145 5.80 5.02 -13.59
N LYS A 146 7.03 5.53 -13.69
CA LYS A 146 8.04 4.94 -14.58
C LYS A 146 9.45 5.38 -14.21
N ARG A 147 10.36 4.42 -14.14
CA ARG A 147 11.81 4.66 -14.08
C ARG A 147 12.31 5.14 -15.44
N VAL A 148 13.10 6.21 -15.43
CA VAL A 148 13.76 6.80 -16.60
C VAL A 148 15.26 6.92 -16.29
N ASP A 149 16.08 7.15 -17.31
CA ASP A 149 17.54 7.07 -17.22
C ASP A 149 18.14 7.83 -16.03
N THR A 150 17.61 9.01 -15.72
CA THR A 150 18.12 9.89 -14.66
C THR A 150 17.26 9.94 -13.40
N GLY A 151 16.14 9.21 -13.35
CA GLY A 151 15.21 9.32 -12.23
C GLY A 151 13.90 8.57 -12.34
N MET A 152 12.87 9.15 -11.73
CA MET A 152 11.55 8.55 -11.60
C MET A 152 10.47 9.57 -11.97
N LEU A 153 9.52 9.11 -12.79
CA LEU A 153 8.25 9.81 -13.00
C LEU A 153 7.23 9.33 -11.96
N TYR A 154 6.50 10.27 -11.38
CA TYR A 154 5.47 9.98 -10.37
C TYR A 154 4.25 10.86 -10.57
N VAL A 155 3.10 10.45 -10.05
CA VAL A 155 1.86 11.21 -10.14
C VAL A 155 1.94 12.45 -9.25
N GLU A 156 1.80 13.63 -9.86
CA GLU A 156 2.00 14.92 -9.16
C GLU A 156 1.06 15.10 -7.96
N LYS A 157 -0.17 14.58 -8.07
CA LYS A 157 -1.17 14.65 -7.01
C LYS A 157 -1.22 13.36 -6.21
N THR A 158 -1.01 13.48 -4.91
CA THR A 158 -1.13 12.34 -4.00
C THR A 158 -2.56 11.81 -3.89
N SER A 159 -2.70 10.50 -3.69
CA SER A 159 -4.00 9.83 -3.55
C SER A 159 -4.21 9.31 -2.15
N LYS A 160 -5.47 9.29 -1.69
CA LYS A 160 -5.81 8.73 -0.37
C LYS A 160 -5.59 7.22 -0.33
N VAL A 161 -4.95 6.72 0.73
CA VAL A 161 -4.87 5.27 1.05
C VAL A 161 -5.26 5.01 2.49
N ILE A 162 -5.84 3.85 2.79
CA ILE A 162 -6.05 3.38 4.16
C ILE A 162 -4.93 2.39 4.45
N VAL A 163 -4.17 2.60 5.52
CA VAL A 163 -3.06 1.69 5.87
C VAL A 163 -3.22 1.04 7.23
N ALA A 164 -4.06 1.60 8.12
CA ALA A 164 -4.23 1.05 9.45
C ALA A 164 -5.68 1.10 9.91
N THR A 165 -6.04 0.14 10.76
CA THR A 165 -7.32 0.12 11.47
C THR A 165 -7.12 -0.50 12.86
N ASN A 166 -8.08 -0.26 13.76
CA ASN A 166 -8.18 -0.96 15.03
C ASN A 166 -9.12 -2.19 14.95
N TYR A 167 -9.87 -2.35 13.87
CA TYR A 167 -10.84 -3.43 13.71
C TYR A 167 -11.04 -3.81 12.23
N PRO A 168 -10.74 -5.06 11.81
CA PRO A 168 -10.65 -5.44 10.40
C PRO A 168 -12.00 -5.80 9.77
N SER A 169 -12.96 -4.87 9.79
CA SER A 169 -14.28 -5.03 9.16
C SER A 169 -14.28 -4.68 7.67
N TYR A 170 -13.27 -5.17 6.94
CA TYR A 170 -13.01 -4.83 5.54
C TYR A 170 -14.20 -5.15 4.62
N LYS A 171 -14.39 -4.29 3.61
CA LYS A 171 -15.46 -4.36 2.60
C LYS A 171 -14.93 -4.37 1.17
N ILE A 172 -13.85 -3.64 0.92
CA ILE A 172 -13.17 -3.58 -0.38
C ILE A 172 -11.72 -3.16 -0.14
N GLY A 173 -10.76 -3.99 -0.55
CA GLY A 173 -9.36 -3.90 -0.10
C GLY A 173 -9.26 -3.63 1.40
N ARG A 174 -8.51 -2.59 1.78
CA ARG A 174 -8.32 -2.17 3.19
C ARG A 174 -9.47 -1.35 3.79
N ARG A 175 -10.53 -1.08 3.04
CA ARG A 175 -11.59 -0.15 3.47
C ARG A 175 -12.67 -0.85 4.29
N THR A 176 -12.93 -0.37 5.50
CA THR A 176 -14.01 -0.86 6.37
C THR A 176 -15.31 -0.06 6.27
N ARG A 177 -15.30 1.06 5.53
CA ARG A 177 -16.38 2.08 5.46
C ARG A 177 -16.74 2.70 6.83
N LYS A 178 -15.83 2.63 7.81
CA LYS A 178 -15.92 3.34 9.10
C LYS A 178 -15.17 4.68 9.06
N ARG A 179 -15.18 5.41 10.17
CA ARG A 179 -14.48 6.69 10.32
C ARG A 179 -13.08 6.65 9.76
N VAL A 180 -12.72 7.68 9.01
CA VAL A 180 -11.34 7.87 8.57
C VAL A 180 -10.71 9.02 9.32
N ILE A 181 -9.52 8.79 9.87
CA ILE A 181 -8.65 9.84 10.40
C ILE A 181 -7.50 10.01 9.39
N TYR A 182 -7.42 11.18 8.80
CA TYR A 182 -6.37 11.57 7.88
C TYR A 182 -5.11 11.95 8.64
N TYR A 183 -4.00 11.37 8.24
CA TYR A 183 -2.67 11.64 8.75
C TYR A 183 -1.85 12.38 7.68
N LYS A 184 -1.10 13.40 8.10
CA LYS A 184 -0.17 14.13 7.23
C LYS A 184 1.12 13.33 7.08
N GLY A 185 1.07 12.30 6.25
CA GLY A 185 2.22 11.46 5.93
C GLY A 185 2.06 10.80 4.58
N LEU A 186 3.19 10.30 4.06
CA LEU A 186 3.31 9.78 2.71
C LEU A 186 3.82 8.35 2.71
N VAL A 187 3.31 7.60 1.74
CA VAL A 187 3.74 6.25 1.40
C VAL A 187 4.02 6.26 -0.11
N LEU A 188 5.23 5.88 -0.53
CA LEU A 188 5.51 5.65 -1.95
C LEU A 188 4.89 4.32 -2.35
N HIS A 189 4.41 4.22 -3.59
CA HIS A 189 3.86 2.98 -4.13
C HIS A 189 4.42 2.77 -5.52
N GLU A 190 5.21 1.70 -5.74
CA GLU A 190 5.79 1.43 -7.08
C GLU A 190 4.69 1.31 -8.13
N CYS A 191 3.51 0.80 -7.77
CA CYS A 191 2.33 0.82 -8.60
C CYS A 191 2.57 0.26 -10.02
N ILE A 192 2.84 1.12 -11.01
CA ILE A 192 3.13 0.76 -12.41
C ILE A 192 4.55 1.13 -12.87
N SER A 193 5.39 1.61 -11.96
CA SER A 193 6.83 1.78 -12.14
C SER A 193 7.53 0.41 -12.08
N ARG A 194 7.33 -0.37 -13.15
CA ARG A 194 7.79 -1.75 -13.26
C ARG A 194 8.44 -1.98 -14.63
N SER A 195 9.08 -3.13 -14.84
CA SER A 195 9.41 -3.55 -16.21
C SER A 195 8.13 -3.78 -17.02
N LYS A 196 8.25 -3.86 -18.34
CA LYS A 196 7.10 -4.16 -19.20
C LYS A 196 6.48 -5.52 -18.84
N GLU A 197 7.31 -6.52 -18.65
CA GLU A 197 6.92 -7.90 -18.32
C GLU A 197 6.20 -7.94 -16.96
N GLU A 198 6.75 -7.26 -15.96
CA GLU A 198 6.14 -7.12 -14.64
C GLU A 198 4.79 -6.39 -14.70
N LEU A 199 4.68 -5.37 -15.56
CA LEU A 199 3.45 -4.59 -15.75
C LEU A 199 2.36 -5.43 -16.44
N GLU A 200 2.73 -6.20 -17.47
CA GLU A 200 1.86 -7.16 -18.15
C GLU A 200 1.35 -8.24 -17.19
N MET A 201 2.24 -8.78 -16.35
CA MET A 201 1.89 -9.74 -15.29
C MET A 201 0.95 -9.10 -14.26
N LYS A 202 1.24 -7.88 -13.80
CA LYS A 202 0.41 -7.15 -12.84
C LYS A 202 -1.00 -6.94 -13.39
N PHE A 203 -1.14 -6.41 -14.61
CA PHE A 203 -2.45 -6.20 -15.23
C PHE A 203 -3.22 -7.49 -15.54
N SER A 204 -2.54 -8.62 -15.62
CA SER A 204 -3.18 -9.93 -15.82
C SER A 204 -3.72 -10.53 -14.53
N ASN A 205 -3.18 -10.13 -13.37
CA ASN A 205 -3.53 -10.63 -12.04
C ASN A 205 -4.38 -9.67 -11.21
N TRP A 206 -4.69 -8.48 -11.75
CA TRP A 206 -5.33 -7.44 -10.97
C TRP A 206 -6.86 -7.60 -10.93
N GLY A 207 -7.49 -7.34 -9.76
CA GLY A 207 -8.92 -7.59 -9.54
C GLY A 207 -9.91 -6.68 -10.31
N HIS A 208 -9.41 -5.84 -11.24
CA HIS A 208 -10.19 -4.95 -12.10
C HIS A 208 -9.85 -5.16 -13.60
N ASP A 209 -9.30 -6.31 -13.96
CA ASP A 209 -8.75 -6.59 -15.29
C ASP A 209 -9.77 -6.55 -16.46
N PHE A 210 -11.06 -6.79 -16.19
CA PHE A 210 -12.12 -6.77 -17.21
C PHE A 210 -12.48 -5.36 -17.72
N GLU A 211 -12.08 -4.30 -17.03
CA GLU A 211 -12.49 -2.91 -17.34
C GLU A 211 -11.46 -2.13 -18.17
N ILE A 212 -10.34 -2.77 -18.58
CA ILE A 212 -9.13 -2.05 -18.98
C ILE A 212 -8.62 -2.47 -20.38
N ASN A 213 -8.34 -1.49 -21.24
CA ASN A 213 -7.59 -1.71 -22.49
C ASN A 213 -6.08 -1.80 -22.20
N LYS A 214 -5.61 -3.01 -21.87
CA LYS A 214 -4.21 -3.29 -21.49
C LYS A 214 -3.20 -2.81 -22.54
N LYS A 215 -3.50 -3.05 -23.83
CA LYS A 215 -2.61 -2.68 -24.94
C LYS A 215 -2.39 -1.18 -25.00
N ALA A 216 -3.48 -0.40 -25.00
CA ALA A 216 -3.39 1.06 -25.05
C ALA A 216 -2.64 1.66 -23.85
N LEU A 217 -2.77 1.03 -22.68
CA LEU A 217 -2.05 1.48 -21.48
C LEU A 217 -0.56 1.18 -21.54
N ILE A 218 -0.19 -0.02 -21.99
CA ILE A 218 1.22 -0.39 -22.14
C ILE A 218 1.87 0.51 -23.18
N GLU A 219 1.23 0.71 -24.34
CA GLU A 219 1.73 1.60 -25.39
C GLU A 219 1.90 3.05 -24.87
N LYS A 220 0.92 3.56 -24.11
CA LYS A 220 1.03 4.87 -23.48
C LYS A 220 2.17 4.90 -22.47
N TRP A 221 2.29 3.90 -21.61
CA TRP A 221 3.35 3.81 -20.61
C TRP A 221 4.74 3.75 -21.25
N GLU A 222 4.89 2.97 -22.34
CA GLU A 222 6.12 2.89 -23.13
C GLU A 222 6.50 4.24 -23.74
N SER A 223 5.52 4.98 -24.30
CA SER A 223 5.77 6.27 -24.96
C SER A 223 6.28 7.37 -24.02
N VAL A 224 6.00 7.27 -22.72
CA VAL A 224 6.32 8.32 -21.73
C VAL A 224 7.78 8.22 -21.30
N ASN A 225 8.49 9.36 -21.30
CA ASN A 225 9.89 9.47 -20.91
C ASN A 225 10.19 10.85 -20.26
N GLU A 226 11.46 11.08 -19.90
CA GLU A 226 11.90 12.30 -19.22
C GLU A 226 11.70 13.60 -20.03
N HIS A 227 11.55 13.52 -21.36
CA HIS A 227 11.39 14.68 -22.22
C HIS A 227 9.93 15.03 -22.53
N ASN A 228 9.02 14.05 -22.52
CA ASN A 228 7.63 14.25 -22.96
C ASN A 228 6.57 14.11 -21.85
N TYR A 229 6.92 13.72 -20.62
CA TYR A 229 5.94 13.49 -19.54
C TYR A 229 5.07 14.71 -19.20
N LYS A 230 5.54 15.93 -19.51
CA LYS A 230 4.81 17.19 -19.25
C LYS A 230 3.72 17.49 -20.27
N THR A 231 3.77 16.87 -21.46
CA THR A 231 2.83 17.10 -22.56
C THR A 231 1.78 16.00 -22.70
N ILE A 232 2.01 14.87 -22.03
CA ILE A 232 1.05 13.76 -21.92
C ILE A 232 0.25 13.96 -20.63
N PHE A 233 -1.04 13.60 -20.66
CA PHE A 233 -1.97 13.75 -19.55
C PHE A 233 -2.74 12.45 -19.32
N ASP A 234 -3.42 12.36 -18.19
CA ASP A 234 -4.45 11.35 -17.91
C ASP A 234 -3.91 9.90 -17.87
N PHE A 235 -3.04 9.66 -16.90
CA PHE A 235 -2.20 8.47 -16.78
C PHE A 235 -2.86 7.31 -16.02
N TYR A 236 -4.04 7.51 -15.44
CA TYR A 236 -4.69 6.47 -14.64
C TYR A 236 -5.46 5.51 -15.55
N TYR A 237 -5.29 4.21 -15.33
CA TYR A 237 -5.78 3.16 -16.20
C TYR A 237 -7.30 2.90 -16.12
N LEU A 238 -7.98 3.31 -15.02
CA LEU A 238 -9.43 3.15 -14.81
C LEU A 238 -10.18 4.48 -14.97
N GLU A 239 -9.65 5.54 -14.37
CA GLU A 239 -10.26 6.88 -14.35
C GLU A 239 -9.18 7.92 -14.69
N PRO A 240 -8.90 8.16 -15.99
CA PRO A 240 -7.69 8.86 -16.44
C PRO A 240 -7.42 10.20 -15.73
N GLU A 241 -8.47 10.96 -15.43
CA GLU A 241 -8.43 12.25 -14.72
C GLU A 241 -7.86 12.17 -13.28
N ARG A 242 -7.83 10.98 -12.65
CA ARG A 242 -7.26 10.81 -11.31
C ARG A 242 -5.75 11.03 -11.29
N TRP A 243 -5.05 10.62 -12.34
CA TRP A 243 -3.62 10.85 -12.51
C TRP A 243 -3.39 11.79 -13.69
N LYS A 244 -3.84 13.04 -13.54
CA LYS A 244 -3.84 14.01 -14.62
C LYS A 244 -2.43 14.37 -15.15
N ARG A 245 -1.45 14.48 -14.25
CA ARG A 245 -0.09 14.93 -14.57
C ARG A 245 0.96 14.11 -13.83
N LEU A 246 2.12 13.99 -14.45
CA LEU A 246 3.32 13.46 -13.83
C LEU A 246 4.28 14.59 -13.44
N ALA A 247 5.08 14.31 -12.43
CA ALA A 247 6.26 15.07 -12.05
C ALA A 247 7.49 14.16 -12.09
N PHE A 248 8.67 14.77 -12.08
CA PHE A 248 9.96 14.09 -12.11
C PHE A 248 10.70 14.28 -10.80
N VAL A 249 11.36 13.23 -10.34
CA VAL A 249 12.33 13.28 -9.24
C VAL A 249 13.60 12.55 -9.67
N LYS A 250 14.76 13.14 -9.40
CA LYS A 250 16.05 12.53 -9.70
C LYS A 250 16.32 11.40 -8.70
N GLY A 251 16.86 10.28 -9.16
CA GLY A 251 17.25 9.16 -8.29
C GLY A 251 16.83 7.80 -8.83
N SER A 252 17.69 6.83 -8.63
CA SER A 252 17.57 5.44 -9.05
C SER A 252 17.16 4.51 -7.90
N THR A 253 17.48 4.89 -6.66
CA THR A 253 17.17 4.12 -5.44
C THR A 253 16.00 4.74 -4.67
N PHE A 254 15.40 3.97 -3.75
CA PHE A 254 14.34 4.49 -2.88
C PHE A 254 14.85 5.66 -2.02
N GLU A 255 16.07 5.56 -1.51
CA GLU A 255 16.75 6.55 -0.68
C GLU A 255 16.97 7.85 -1.45
N GLU A 256 17.51 7.78 -2.67
CA GLU A 256 17.69 8.96 -3.53
C GLU A 256 16.35 9.63 -3.86
N ILE A 257 15.33 8.84 -4.20
CA ILE A 257 13.98 9.36 -4.48
C ILE A 257 13.41 10.03 -3.22
N LYS A 258 13.51 9.38 -2.07
CA LYS A 258 13.02 9.90 -0.78
C LYS A 258 13.67 11.22 -0.42
N GLU A 259 14.97 11.37 -0.64
CA GLU A 259 15.73 12.59 -0.35
C GLU A 259 15.41 13.72 -1.34
N ASN A 260 15.22 13.40 -2.61
CA ASN A 260 15.00 14.39 -3.67
C ASN A 260 13.53 14.79 -3.87
N LEU A 261 12.58 14.10 -3.22
CA LEU A 261 11.16 14.44 -3.30
C LEU A 261 10.87 15.78 -2.61
N ASP A 262 10.26 16.70 -3.35
CA ASP A 262 9.72 17.94 -2.78
C ASP A 262 8.44 17.63 -1.98
N LEU A 263 8.63 17.35 -0.70
CA LEU A 263 7.56 17.02 0.23
C LEU A 263 6.56 18.18 0.41
N GLU A 264 6.99 19.43 0.30
CA GLU A 264 6.10 20.58 0.45
C GLU A 264 5.11 20.69 -0.71
N LYS A 265 5.58 20.37 -1.92
CA LYS A 265 4.74 20.39 -3.13
C LYS A 265 3.71 19.27 -3.17
N ILE A 266 4.08 18.06 -2.75
CA ILE A 266 3.22 16.86 -2.91
C ILE A 266 2.30 16.60 -1.72
N MET A 267 2.64 17.11 -0.53
CA MET A 267 1.92 16.81 0.69
C MET A 267 0.69 17.71 0.84
N PRO A 268 -0.49 17.16 1.16
CA PRO A 268 -1.67 17.98 1.39
C PRO A 268 -1.48 18.98 2.53
N SER A 269 -2.02 20.19 2.38
CA SER A 269 -1.89 21.25 3.38
C SER A 269 -2.51 20.86 4.71
N SER A 270 -1.96 21.40 5.80
CA SER A 270 -2.48 21.13 7.16
C SER A 270 -3.95 21.54 7.30
N PHE A 271 -4.36 22.65 6.65
CA PHE A 271 -5.75 23.09 6.61
C PHE A 271 -6.68 22.10 5.88
N PHE A 272 -6.22 21.54 4.75
CA PHE A 272 -6.98 20.51 4.04
C PHE A 272 -7.21 19.27 4.91
N ILE A 273 -6.16 18.80 5.59
CA ILE A 273 -6.24 17.63 6.48
C ILE A 273 -7.15 17.91 7.67
N TRP A 274 -7.03 19.08 8.29
CA TRP A 274 -7.92 19.52 9.36
C TRP A 274 -9.38 19.51 8.92
N LYS A 275 -9.70 20.13 7.77
CA LYS A 275 -11.06 20.14 7.19
C LYS A 275 -11.60 18.74 6.94
N LYS A 276 -10.76 17.82 6.42
CA LYS A 276 -11.15 16.42 6.19
C LYS A 276 -11.45 15.69 7.51
N ASN A 277 -10.60 15.86 8.51
CA ASN A 277 -10.79 15.25 9.83
C ASN A 277 -12.02 15.81 10.56
N PHE A 278 -12.25 17.11 10.49
CA PHE A 278 -13.46 17.74 11.03
C PHE A 278 -14.73 17.19 10.36
N GLY A 279 -14.72 17.08 9.03
CA GLY A 279 -15.85 16.51 8.30
C GLY A 279 -16.10 15.02 8.61
N GLN A 280 -15.06 14.23 8.88
CA GLN A 280 -15.23 12.83 9.31
C GLN A 280 -15.76 12.74 10.74
N TRP A 281 -15.27 13.58 11.65
CA TRP A 281 -15.79 13.65 13.02
C TRP A 281 -17.27 14.04 13.04
N PHE A 282 -17.67 15.03 12.23
CA PHE A 282 -19.07 15.44 12.12
C PHE A 282 -19.97 14.30 11.60
N LYS A 283 -19.55 13.58 10.55
CA LYS A 283 -20.31 12.44 10.01
C LYS A 283 -20.54 11.34 11.05
N ASP A 284 -19.54 11.07 11.88
CA ASP A 284 -19.61 10.05 12.91
C ASP A 284 -20.43 10.46 14.16
N PHE A 285 -20.62 11.76 14.38
CA PHE A 285 -21.40 12.24 15.54
C PHE A 285 -22.93 12.23 15.28
N PHE A 286 -23.34 12.26 14.01
CA PHE A 286 -24.75 12.37 13.59
C PHE A 286 -25.28 11.10 12.90
N VAL A 287 -24.54 9.99 12.96
CA VAL A 287 -24.90 8.66 12.42
C VAL A 287 -24.74 7.63 13.53
#